data_AF-A0A0Q9ET34-F1
#
_entry.id   AF-A0A0Q9ET34-F1
#
_cell.length_a   1.000
_cell.length_b   1.000
_cell.length_c   1.000
_cell.angle_alpha   90.00
_cell.angle_beta   90.00
_cell.angle_gamma   90.00
#
_symmetry.space_group_name_H-M   'P 1'
#
loop_
_entity.id
_entity.type
_entity.pdbx_description
1 polymer ?
#
loop_
_entity_poly.entity_id
_entity_poly.type
_entity_poly.pdbx_seq_one_letter_code
_entity_poly.pdbx_strand_id
1 'polypeptide(L)'
;MSRSNLRPGALRIGVWGRVLAVLLLLAAALPASADDYTKTKNPVVLVHGLFGFDELGGIYDYWYDIPGQLRAGGAKVYVANVSSANSSELRGEQLIDYLETLQATYGYSRFNLIGHSHGGPTVRYVASVRPDLVASITSMGSPHTGSKVADGIGTAFPPGSPGRGLVAGLADALGSFLEFLSGDDDPQDALAALASLDSAGAAAFNARYPEGLPASACGQGAASVRGVRYYSMGGTSPLSNAFDPSDLLMGAGALFFGFEANDGLVGRCSSHLGSVIRDDYAWNHLDEVNQVAGLRGLFTSSPPSVYRAHLNRLKNAGL
;
A
#
# COMPACT_ATOMS: atom_id res chain seq x y z
N MET A 1 -8.77 42.78 -65.94
CA MET A 1 -8.51 42.54 -64.51
C MET A 1 -7.80 41.21 -64.36
N SER A 2 -6.53 41.26 -63.95
CA SER A 2 -5.63 40.13 -63.75
C SER A 2 -5.96 39.42 -62.43
N ARG A 3 -6.07 38.09 -62.43
CA ARG A 3 -5.84 37.26 -61.23
C ARG A 3 -4.96 36.07 -61.59
N SER A 4 -3.81 36.06 -60.92
CA SER A 4 -2.67 35.17 -61.01
C SER A 4 -2.99 33.75 -60.53
N ASN A 5 -2.70 32.74 -61.37
CA ASN A 5 -2.59 31.34 -60.95
C ASN A 5 -1.20 31.10 -60.34
N LEU A 6 -1.09 31.22 -59.01
CA LEU A 6 0.08 30.75 -58.27
C LEU A 6 0.02 29.22 -58.17
N ARG A 7 0.90 28.52 -58.90
CA ARG A 7 1.17 27.10 -58.65
C ARG A 7 2.11 26.98 -57.44
N PRO A 8 1.84 26.11 -56.45
CA PRO A 8 2.76 25.91 -55.35
C PRO A 8 4.06 25.28 -55.87
N GLY A 9 5.19 25.94 -55.62
CA GLY A 9 6.51 25.43 -55.95
C GLY A 9 6.81 24.19 -55.10
N ALA A 10 7.04 23.05 -55.74
CA ALA A 10 7.51 21.85 -55.06
C ALA A 10 8.91 22.13 -54.48
N LEU A 11 9.01 22.15 -53.15
CA LEU A 11 10.26 22.33 -52.43
C LEU A 11 11.20 21.17 -52.79
N ARG A 12 12.24 21.43 -53.60
CA ARG A 12 13.24 20.43 -53.97
C ARG A 12 14.21 20.24 -52.79
N ILE A 13 13.90 19.28 -51.93
CA ILE A 13 14.81 18.84 -50.86
C ILE A 13 16.03 18.18 -51.55
N GLY A 14 17.18 18.86 -51.50
CA GLY A 14 18.44 18.35 -52.05
C GLY A 14 18.91 17.06 -51.35
N VAL A 15 19.86 16.34 -51.95
CA VAL A 15 20.38 15.05 -51.43
C VAL A 15 20.77 15.15 -49.95
N TRP A 16 21.44 16.24 -49.56
CA TRP A 16 21.80 16.51 -48.17
C TRP A 16 20.60 16.72 -47.24
N GLY A 17 19.52 17.35 -47.72
CA GLY A 17 18.27 17.49 -46.96
C GLY A 17 17.53 16.16 -46.79
N ARG A 18 17.64 15.25 -47.76
CA ARG A 18 17.10 13.89 -47.65
C ARG A 18 17.93 13.04 -46.67
N VAL A 19 19.25 13.18 -46.69
CA VAL A 19 20.14 12.51 -45.71
C VAL A 19 19.87 13.01 -44.30
N LEU A 20 19.72 14.33 -44.11
CA LEU A 20 19.38 14.90 -42.80
C LEU A 20 18.00 14.43 -42.32
N ALA A 21 17.00 14.39 -43.21
CA ALA A 21 15.66 13.90 -42.88
C ALA A 21 15.67 12.40 -42.50
N VAL A 22 16.46 11.58 -43.19
CA VAL A 22 16.64 10.15 -42.86
C VAL A 22 17.35 9.97 -41.52
N LEU A 23 18.38 10.77 -41.22
CA LEU A 23 19.06 10.75 -39.92
C LEU A 23 18.16 11.21 -38.77
N LEU A 24 17.30 12.22 -38.99
CA LEU A 24 16.29 12.67 -38.03
C LEU A 24 15.19 11.61 -37.81
N LEU A 25 14.77 10.91 -38.86
CA LEU A 25 13.82 9.79 -38.77
C LEU A 25 14.42 8.57 -38.07
N LEU A 26 15.72 8.30 -38.25
CA LEU A 26 16.44 7.24 -37.54
C LEU A 26 16.68 7.58 -36.05
N ALA A 27 16.89 8.86 -35.71
CA ALA A 27 16.99 9.31 -34.32
C ALA A 27 15.65 9.25 -33.56
N ALA A 28 14.53 9.41 -34.26
CA ALA A 28 13.17 9.25 -33.71
C ALA A 28 12.74 7.77 -33.57
N ALA A 29 13.53 6.83 -34.08
CA ALA A 29 13.26 5.39 -34.04
C ALA A 29 14.13 4.65 -33.01
N LEU A 30 14.78 5.35 -32.07
CA LEU A 30 15.27 4.70 -30.86
C LEU A 30 14.03 4.17 -30.12
N PRO A 31 13.92 2.85 -29.84
CA PRO A 31 12.87 2.38 -28.97
C PRO A 31 13.03 3.14 -27.67
N ALA A 32 11.99 3.87 -27.25
CA ALA A 32 11.93 4.34 -25.88
C ALA A 32 12.16 3.11 -25.02
N SER A 33 13.29 3.05 -24.32
CA SER A 33 13.56 1.95 -23.39
C SER A 33 12.40 1.93 -22.41
N ALA A 34 11.57 0.89 -22.46
CA ALA A 34 10.50 0.74 -21.48
C ALA A 34 11.17 0.78 -20.11
N ASP A 35 10.78 1.72 -19.25
CA ASP A 35 11.28 1.80 -17.88
C ASP A 35 10.95 0.45 -17.23
N ASP A 36 12.00 -0.27 -16.83
CA ASP A 36 11.91 -1.58 -16.20
C ASP A 36 12.32 -1.52 -14.72
N TYR A 37 12.49 -0.31 -14.17
CA TYR A 37 13.01 -0.07 -12.83
C TYR A 37 12.23 -0.82 -11.74
N THR A 38 10.91 -0.94 -11.89
CA THR A 38 10.04 -1.63 -10.93
C THR A 38 9.60 -3.03 -11.40
N LYS A 39 10.14 -3.52 -12.52
CA LYS A 39 9.75 -4.81 -13.12
C LYS A 39 10.27 -6.00 -12.31
N THR A 40 9.50 -6.40 -11.30
CA THR A 40 9.70 -7.62 -10.51
C THR A 40 9.38 -8.88 -11.31
N LYS A 41 9.95 -10.03 -10.90
CA LYS A 41 9.65 -11.35 -11.46
C LYS A 41 8.21 -11.76 -11.15
N ASN A 42 7.78 -11.57 -9.90
CA ASN A 42 6.44 -11.87 -9.44
C ASN A 42 5.58 -10.60 -9.46
N PRO A 43 4.28 -10.68 -9.81
CA PRO A 43 3.35 -9.55 -9.71
C PRO A 43 3.27 -9.01 -8.29
N VAL A 44 2.99 -7.72 -8.17
CA VAL A 44 2.78 -7.02 -6.90
C VAL A 44 1.29 -6.92 -6.62
N VAL A 45 0.89 -7.23 -5.39
CA VAL A 45 -0.49 -7.07 -4.92
C VAL A 45 -0.48 -6.12 -3.72
N LEU A 46 -1.18 -5.01 -3.85
CA LEU A 46 -1.34 -3.99 -2.82
C LEU A 46 -2.59 -4.30 -1.99
N VAL A 47 -2.45 -4.31 -0.66
CA VAL A 47 -3.50 -4.73 0.28
C VAL A 47 -3.73 -3.61 1.28
N HIS A 48 -4.91 -2.97 1.20
CA HIS A 48 -5.25 -1.81 2.02
C HIS A 48 -5.45 -2.17 3.49
N GLY A 49 -5.59 -1.14 4.33
CA GLY A 49 -5.89 -1.25 5.76
C GLY A 49 -7.39 -1.17 6.11
N LEU A 50 -7.66 -0.82 7.37
CA LEU A 50 -9.01 -0.57 7.89
C LEU A 50 -9.67 0.62 7.18
N PHE A 51 -10.93 0.46 6.79
CA PHE A 51 -11.69 1.41 5.95
C PHE A 51 -11.00 1.76 4.63
N GLY A 52 -10.07 0.90 4.20
CA GLY A 52 -9.49 1.02 2.87
C GLY A 52 -10.47 0.56 1.81
N PHE A 53 -10.29 1.10 0.62
CA PHE A 53 -11.07 0.85 -0.59
C PHE A 53 -10.08 0.66 -1.74
N ASP A 54 -10.49 0.11 -2.86
CA ASP A 54 -9.69 0.13 -4.09
C ASP A 54 -9.76 1.52 -4.75
N GLU A 55 -10.98 1.98 -5.06
CA GLU A 55 -11.27 3.22 -5.77
C GLU A 55 -12.65 3.77 -5.36
N LEU A 56 -12.72 5.04 -4.92
CA LEU A 56 -14.00 5.71 -4.66
C LEU A 56 -14.52 6.40 -5.92
N GLY A 57 -15.68 5.95 -6.40
CA GLY A 57 -16.41 6.62 -7.48
C GLY A 57 -15.66 6.68 -8.82
N GLY A 58 -14.69 5.79 -9.04
CA GLY A 58 -13.93 5.74 -10.30
C GLY A 58 -12.89 6.85 -10.47
N ILE A 59 -12.53 7.57 -9.39
CA ILE A 59 -11.67 8.77 -9.48
C ILE A 59 -10.63 8.91 -8.37
N TYR A 60 -10.77 8.19 -7.25
CA TYR A 60 -9.93 8.40 -6.08
C TYR A 60 -9.46 7.09 -5.45
N ASP A 61 -8.16 6.83 -5.59
CA ASP A 61 -7.54 5.60 -5.10
C ASP A 61 -7.11 5.71 -3.64
N TYR A 62 -7.21 4.61 -2.88
CA TYR A 62 -6.58 4.51 -1.57
C TYR A 62 -5.05 4.66 -1.67
N TRP A 63 -4.47 3.98 -2.66
CA TRP A 63 -3.05 4.03 -2.98
C TRP A 63 -2.76 5.19 -3.94
N TYR A 64 -2.84 6.43 -3.46
CA TYR A 64 -2.89 7.61 -4.34
C TYR A 64 -1.62 7.76 -5.20
N ASP A 65 -1.76 7.68 -6.54
CA ASP A 65 -0.68 7.70 -7.55
C ASP A 65 0.37 6.57 -7.41
N ILE A 66 0.22 5.63 -6.47
CA ILE A 66 1.23 4.55 -6.29
C ILE A 66 1.12 3.49 -7.40
N PRO A 67 -0.04 2.87 -7.69
CA PRO A 67 -0.13 1.83 -8.72
C PRO A 67 0.29 2.32 -10.09
N GLY A 68 -0.09 3.54 -10.46
CA GLY A 68 0.30 4.18 -11.73
C GLY A 68 1.82 4.32 -11.86
N GLN A 69 2.47 4.88 -10.84
CA GLN A 69 3.93 5.06 -10.81
C GLN A 69 4.70 3.73 -10.80
N LEU A 70 4.16 2.69 -10.16
CA LEU A 70 4.76 1.36 -10.17
C LEU A 70 4.59 0.68 -11.53
N ARG A 71 3.41 0.76 -12.16
CA ARG A 71 3.16 0.22 -13.51
C ARG A 71 4.00 0.93 -14.58
N ALA A 72 4.19 2.25 -14.44
CA ALA A 72 5.02 3.04 -15.34
C ALA A 72 6.49 2.56 -15.38
N GLY A 73 6.99 1.98 -14.28
CA GLY A 73 8.32 1.35 -14.23
C GLY A 73 8.36 -0.14 -14.62
N GLY A 74 7.27 -0.68 -15.18
CA GLY A 74 7.20 -2.04 -15.72
C GLY A 74 6.68 -3.10 -14.76
N ALA A 75 6.29 -2.75 -13.53
CA ALA A 75 5.68 -3.69 -12.59
C ALA A 75 4.29 -4.13 -13.06
N LYS A 76 3.95 -5.40 -12.81
CA LYS A 76 2.56 -5.86 -12.84
C LYS A 76 1.96 -5.63 -11.46
N VAL A 77 0.99 -4.73 -11.36
CA VAL A 77 0.42 -4.29 -10.06
C VAL A 77 -1.07 -4.50 -10.04
N TYR A 78 -1.53 -5.16 -8.99
CA TYR A 78 -2.92 -5.41 -8.66
C TYR A 78 -3.22 -4.78 -7.30
N VAL A 79 -4.44 -4.31 -7.12
CA VAL A 79 -4.95 -3.82 -5.83
C VAL A 79 -6.00 -4.82 -5.40
N ALA A 80 -5.77 -5.47 -4.28
CA ALA A 80 -6.73 -6.42 -3.73
C ALA A 80 -7.88 -5.65 -3.09
N ASN A 81 -9.10 -6.14 -3.31
CA ASN A 81 -10.25 -5.75 -2.52
C ASN A 81 -10.53 -6.83 -1.48
N VAL A 82 -10.65 -6.41 -0.23
CA VAL A 82 -11.00 -7.26 0.92
C VAL A 82 -11.86 -6.44 1.86
N SER A 83 -12.65 -7.09 2.73
CA SER A 83 -13.56 -6.41 3.66
C SER A 83 -12.91 -5.20 4.34
N SER A 84 -13.50 -4.02 4.16
CA SER A 84 -12.99 -2.74 4.69
C SER A 84 -12.72 -2.77 6.19
N ALA A 85 -13.57 -3.46 6.97
CA ALA A 85 -13.40 -3.72 8.39
C ALA A 85 -13.79 -5.16 8.71
N ASN A 86 -12.84 -6.01 9.10
CA ASN A 86 -13.11 -7.34 9.65
C ASN A 86 -11.85 -7.89 10.36
N SER A 87 -11.88 -9.14 10.81
CA SER A 87 -10.70 -9.81 11.35
C SER A 87 -9.56 -9.94 10.34
N SER A 88 -8.31 -9.97 10.83
CA SER A 88 -7.12 -10.19 10.00
C SER A 88 -7.19 -11.51 9.21
N GLU A 89 -7.75 -12.54 9.82
CA GLU A 89 -7.92 -13.88 9.23
C GLU A 89 -8.97 -13.89 8.12
N LEU A 90 -10.16 -13.30 8.34
CA LEU A 90 -11.19 -13.24 7.30
C LEU A 90 -10.70 -12.48 6.07
N ARG A 91 -10.08 -11.30 6.30
CA ARG A 91 -9.44 -10.53 5.22
C ARG A 91 -8.34 -11.34 4.54
N GLY A 92 -7.64 -12.18 5.29
CA GLY A 92 -6.59 -13.08 4.78
C GLY A 92 -7.13 -14.17 3.87
N GLU A 93 -8.28 -14.77 4.21
CA GLU A 93 -8.97 -15.74 3.35
C GLU A 93 -9.47 -15.10 2.06
N GLN A 94 -10.11 -13.93 2.14
CA GLN A 94 -10.50 -13.16 0.94
C GLN A 94 -9.29 -12.85 0.04
N LEU A 95 -8.15 -12.49 0.65
CA LEU A 95 -6.93 -12.25 -0.10
C LEU A 95 -6.42 -13.54 -0.77
N ILE A 96 -6.52 -14.72 -0.13
CA ILE A 96 -6.16 -15.99 -0.76
C ILE A 96 -7.00 -16.21 -2.02
N ASP A 97 -8.33 -16.07 -1.93
CA ASP A 97 -9.24 -16.24 -3.06
C ASP A 97 -8.89 -15.28 -4.22
N TYR A 98 -8.55 -14.03 -3.89
CA TYR A 98 -8.09 -13.05 -4.86
C TYR A 98 -6.79 -13.47 -5.56
N LEU A 99 -5.79 -13.95 -4.81
CA LEU A 99 -4.52 -14.43 -5.36
C LEU A 99 -4.70 -15.67 -6.24
N GLU A 100 -5.56 -16.60 -5.84
CA GLU A 100 -5.89 -17.78 -6.62
C GLU A 100 -6.60 -17.44 -7.93
N THR A 101 -7.49 -16.44 -7.91
CA THR A 101 -8.13 -15.91 -9.12
C THR A 101 -7.08 -15.33 -10.09
N LEU A 102 -6.11 -14.56 -9.57
CA LEU A 102 -5.01 -14.04 -10.39
C LEU A 102 -4.10 -15.16 -10.92
N GLN A 103 -3.84 -16.20 -10.12
CA GLN A 103 -3.09 -17.37 -10.55
C GLN A 103 -3.81 -18.13 -11.68
N ALA A 104 -5.11 -18.37 -11.54
CA ALA A 104 -5.92 -19.06 -12.54
C ALA A 104 -6.04 -18.25 -13.84
N THR A 105 -6.15 -16.93 -13.74
CA THR A 105 -6.36 -16.05 -14.90
C THR A 105 -5.06 -15.79 -15.67
N TYR A 106 -3.94 -15.61 -14.97
CA TYR A 106 -2.69 -15.12 -15.58
C TYR A 106 -1.51 -16.10 -15.47
N GLY A 107 -1.68 -17.25 -14.78
CA GLY A 107 -0.64 -18.27 -14.63
C GLY A 107 0.49 -17.88 -13.67
N TYR A 108 0.26 -16.94 -12.76
CA TYR A 108 1.27 -16.53 -11.78
C TYR A 108 1.52 -17.63 -10.74
N SER A 109 2.79 -17.91 -10.44
CA SER A 109 3.14 -18.91 -9.43
C SER A 109 3.16 -18.33 -8.02
N ARG A 110 3.67 -17.11 -7.85
CA ARG A 110 3.78 -16.43 -6.55
C ARG A 110 3.56 -14.93 -6.71
N PHE A 111 3.35 -14.23 -5.59
CA PHE A 111 3.08 -12.79 -5.53
C PHE A 111 4.00 -12.07 -4.54
N ASN A 112 4.33 -10.81 -4.83
CA ASN A 112 4.92 -9.88 -3.88
C ASN A 112 3.79 -9.07 -3.23
N LEU A 113 3.50 -9.32 -1.96
CA LEU A 113 2.40 -8.66 -1.25
C LEU A 113 2.91 -7.41 -0.54
N ILE A 114 2.18 -6.31 -0.63
CA ILE A 114 2.48 -5.08 0.11
C ILE A 114 1.22 -4.67 0.87
N GLY A 115 1.27 -4.77 2.19
CA GLY A 115 0.15 -4.45 3.08
C GLY A 115 0.40 -3.16 3.84
N HIS A 116 -0.55 -2.21 3.80
CA HIS A 116 -0.51 -1.00 4.62
C HIS A 116 -1.43 -1.15 5.82
N SER A 117 -1.00 -0.68 7.00
CA SER A 117 -1.82 -0.72 8.22
C SER A 117 -2.33 -2.14 8.52
N HIS A 118 -3.65 -2.37 8.61
CA HIS A 118 -4.27 -3.69 8.76
C HIS A 118 -3.93 -4.67 7.62
N GLY A 119 -3.58 -4.17 6.43
CA GLY A 119 -3.10 -4.99 5.32
C GLY A 119 -1.83 -5.77 5.67
N GLY A 120 -1.02 -5.31 6.63
CA GLY A 120 0.17 -6.03 7.12
C GLY A 120 -0.16 -7.38 7.77
N PRO A 121 -0.96 -7.41 8.86
CA PRO A 121 -1.49 -8.65 9.41
C PRO A 121 -2.22 -9.52 8.37
N THR A 122 -3.01 -8.93 7.47
CA THR A 122 -3.68 -9.68 6.38
C THR A 122 -2.67 -10.42 5.49
N VAL A 123 -1.62 -9.77 4.99
CA VAL A 123 -0.61 -10.46 4.15
C VAL A 123 0.22 -11.47 4.94
N ARG A 124 0.42 -11.26 6.25
CA ARG A 124 1.07 -12.23 7.14
C ARG A 124 0.24 -13.49 7.31
N TYR A 125 -1.08 -13.38 7.40
CA TYR A 125 -1.98 -14.53 7.41
C TYR A 125 -1.76 -15.40 6.17
N VAL A 126 -1.81 -14.79 4.99
CA VAL A 126 -1.59 -15.49 3.70
C VAL A 126 -0.21 -16.11 3.65
N ALA A 127 0.84 -15.38 4.03
CA ALA A 127 2.21 -15.89 4.07
C ALA A 127 2.38 -17.06 5.06
N SER A 128 1.51 -17.19 6.06
CA SER A 128 1.51 -18.25 7.07
C SER A 128 0.71 -19.48 6.63
N VAL A 129 -0.45 -19.29 6.02
CA VAL A 129 -1.36 -20.37 5.60
C VAL A 129 -1.01 -20.90 4.20
N ARG A 130 -0.67 -20.00 3.27
CA ARG A 130 -0.35 -20.28 1.87
C ARG A 130 1.02 -19.71 1.46
N PRO A 131 2.13 -20.11 2.12
CA PRO A 131 3.46 -19.65 1.75
C PRO A 131 3.81 -19.98 0.29
N ASP A 132 3.21 -21.02 -0.28
CA ASP A 132 3.36 -21.40 -1.68
C ASP A 132 2.99 -20.26 -2.64
N LEU A 133 1.97 -19.44 -2.30
CA LEU A 133 1.53 -18.30 -3.11
C LEU A 133 2.41 -17.05 -2.95
N VAL A 134 3.29 -16.96 -1.95
CA VAL A 134 3.87 -15.67 -1.53
C VAL A 134 5.37 -15.62 -1.72
N ALA A 135 5.88 -14.81 -2.66
CA ALA A 135 7.32 -14.61 -2.84
C ALA A 135 7.91 -13.69 -1.76
N SER A 136 7.21 -12.61 -1.45
CA SER A 136 7.57 -11.70 -0.37
C SER A 136 6.35 -11.00 0.21
N ILE A 137 6.48 -10.53 1.46
CA ILE A 137 5.58 -9.56 2.05
C ILE A 137 6.34 -8.32 2.49
N THR A 138 5.72 -7.16 2.34
CA THR A 138 6.19 -5.88 2.84
C THR A 138 5.06 -5.23 3.63
N SER A 139 5.31 -4.87 4.89
CA SER A 139 4.34 -4.10 5.67
C SER A 139 4.71 -2.62 5.72
N MET A 140 3.73 -1.73 5.53
CA MET A 140 3.87 -0.29 5.68
C MET A 140 3.01 0.17 6.87
N GLY A 141 3.63 0.70 7.93
CA GLY A 141 2.94 1.24 9.12
C GLY A 141 1.98 0.26 9.78
N SER A 142 2.26 -1.05 9.74
CA SER A 142 1.29 -2.05 10.18
C SER A 142 1.39 -2.36 11.67
N PRO A 143 0.29 -2.40 12.45
CA PRO A 143 0.35 -2.63 13.89
C PRO A 143 0.56 -4.11 14.24
N HIS A 144 1.74 -4.68 13.96
CA HIS A 144 2.01 -6.10 14.18
C HIS A 144 1.96 -6.49 15.65
N THR A 145 2.26 -5.57 16.57
CA THR A 145 2.09 -5.79 18.02
C THR A 145 0.97 -4.93 18.60
N GLY A 146 0.03 -4.49 17.76
CA GLY A 146 -1.12 -3.69 18.15
C GLY A 146 -0.93 -2.18 18.05
N SER A 147 -2.04 -1.46 18.16
CA SER A 147 -2.14 0.00 18.17
C SER A 147 -2.64 0.48 19.55
N LYS A 148 -1.95 1.46 20.11
CA LYS A 148 -2.39 2.11 21.36
C LYS A 148 -3.68 2.92 21.17
N VAL A 149 -3.98 3.35 19.95
CA VAL A 149 -5.28 3.98 19.62
C VAL A 149 -6.39 2.94 19.72
N ALA A 150 -6.18 1.75 19.17
CA ALA A 150 -7.12 0.64 19.29
C ALA A 150 -7.32 0.21 20.76
N ASP A 151 -6.24 0.12 21.54
CA ASP A 151 -6.31 -0.15 22.99
C ASP A 151 -7.12 0.94 23.72
N GLY A 152 -6.89 2.21 23.37
CA GLY A 152 -7.59 3.35 23.93
C GLY A 152 -9.08 3.35 23.64
N ILE A 153 -9.48 3.09 22.39
CA ILE A 153 -10.88 2.92 21.98
C ILE A 153 -11.50 1.73 22.70
N GLY A 154 -10.80 0.60 22.77
CA GLY A 154 -11.25 -0.59 23.49
C GLY A 154 -11.49 -0.34 24.97
N THR A 155 -10.64 0.48 25.60
CA THR A 155 -10.77 0.88 27.02
C THR A 155 -11.92 1.85 27.24
N ALA A 156 -12.11 2.82 26.34
CA ALA A 156 -13.21 3.79 26.42
C ALA A 156 -14.58 3.13 26.16
N PHE A 157 -14.62 2.10 25.32
CA PHE A 157 -15.83 1.38 24.93
C PHE A 157 -15.67 -0.13 25.17
N PRO A 158 -15.61 -0.61 26.42
CA PRO A 158 -15.34 -2.02 26.71
C PRO A 158 -16.47 -2.94 26.23
N PRO A 159 -16.20 -4.26 26.03
CA PRO A 159 -17.22 -5.24 25.66
C PRO A 159 -18.45 -5.18 26.59
N GLY A 160 -19.64 -5.11 25.99
CA GLY A 160 -20.91 -4.98 26.74
C GLY A 160 -21.26 -3.56 27.20
N SER A 161 -20.42 -2.55 26.95
CA SER A 161 -20.77 -1.16 27.25
C SER A 161 -21.85 -0.62 26.29
N PRO A 162 -22.77 0.24 26.75
CA PRO A 162 -23.83 0.80 25.91
C PRO A 162 -23.33 1.58 24.68
N GLY A 163 -22.14 2.19 24.78
CA GLY A 163 -21.53 2.96 23.69
C GLY A 163 -20.86 2.10 22.62
N ARG A 164 -20.42 0.88 22.93
CA ARG A 164 -19.64 0.04 22.00
C ARG A 164 -20.44 -0.36 20.76
N GLY A 165 -21.70 -0.73 20.93
CA GLY A 165 -22.57 -1.11 19.82
C GLY A 165 -22.89 0.07 18.87
N LEU A 166 -22.98 1.28 19.41
CA LEU A 166 -23.24 2.48 18.61
C LEU A 166 -22.03 2.87 17.75
N VAL A 167 -20.82 2.84 18.33
CA VAL A 167 -19.58 3.13 17.59
C VAL A 167 -19.34 2.07 16.52
N ALA A 168 -19.53 0.79 16.86
CA ALA A 168 -19.45 -0.31 15.91
C ALA A 168 -20.42 -0.13 14.74
N GLY A 169 -21.71 0.10 15.02
CA GLY A 169 -22.70 0.27 13.97
C GLY A 169 -22.45 1.47 13.05
N LEU A 170 -21.88 2.57 13.56
CA LEU A 170 -21.49 3.71 12.73
C LEU A 170 -20.26 3.41 11.86
N ALA A 171 -19.29 2.66 12.40
CA ALA A 171 -18.12 2.22 11.66
C ALA A 171 -18.48 1.19 10.59
N ASP A 172 -19.36 0.24 10.89
CA ASP A 172 -19.89 -0.74 9.92
C ASP A 172 -20.67 -0.02 8.82
N ALA A 173 -21.52 0.96 9.17
CA ALA A 173 -22.23 1.76 8.19
C ALA A 173 -21.28 2.58 7.29
N LEU A 174 -20.16 3.09 7.83
CA LEU A 174 -19.13 3.75 7.04
C LEU A 174 -18.41 2.76 6.12
N GLY A 175 -18.03 1.59 6.61
CA GLY A 175 -17.44 0.51 5.81
C GLY A 175 -18.34 0.12 4.65
N SER A 176 -19.61 -0.19 4.92
CA SER A 176 -20.59 -0.53 3.89
C SER A 176 -20.86 0.61 2.91
N PHE A 177 -20.80 1.88 3.35
CA PHE A 177 -20.91 3.02 2.45
C PHE A 177 -19.71 3.15 1.52
N LEU A 178 -18.49 2.94 2.02
CA LEU A 178 -17.28 2.94 1.20
C LEU A 178 -17.33 1.80 0.17
N GLU A 179 -17.81 0.63 0.55
CA GLU A 179 -17.96 -0.52 -0.36
C GLU A 179 -19.03 -0.31 -1.42
N PHE A 180 -20.16 0.31 -1.05
CA PHE A 180 -21.13 0.76 -2.04
C PHE A 180 -20.53 1.73 -3.06
N LEU A 181 -19.63 2.62 -2.62
CA LEU A 181 -18.95 3.57 -3.51
C LEU A 181 -17.84 2.95 -4.36
N SER A 182 -17.21 1.87 -3.90
CA SER A 182 -16.27 1.08 -4.70
C SER A 182 -16.94 0.05 -5.59
N GLY A 183 -18.19 -0.32 -5.29
CA GLY A 183 -18.97 -1.29 -6.04
C GLY A 183 -18.78 -2.75 -5.62
N ASP A 184 -18.48 -3.01 -4.34
CA ASP A 184 -18.35 -4.37 -3.76
C ASP A 184 -19.35 -4.61 -2.60
N ASP A 185 -19.54 -5.87 -2.21
CA ASP A 185 -20.54 -6.36 -1.23
C ASP A 185 -19.89 -7.21 -0.10
N ASP A 186 -18.64 -6.91 0.28
CA ASP A 186 -17.90 -7.65 1.30
C ASP A 186 -18.46 -7.49 2.74
N PRO A 187 -18.34 -8.50 3.64
CA PRO A 187 -18.90 -8.44 4.99
C PRO A 187 -18.11 -7.52 5.95
N GLN A 188 -18.80 -6.64 6.65
CA GLN A 188 -18.21 -5.67 7.60
C GLN A 188 -18.42 -6.07 9.08
N ASP A 189 -17.36 -5.95 9.87
CA ASP A 189 -17.33 -6.07 11.33
C ASP A 189 -16.20 -5.19 11.92
N ALA A 190 -16.54 -3.97 12.30
CA ALA A 190 -15.66 -3.00 12.91
C ALA A 190 -15.18 -3.41 14.30
N LEU A 191 -15.93 -4.25 15.02
CA LEU A 191 -15.49 -4.76 16.33
C LEU A 191 -14.42 -5.84 16.16
N ALA A 192 -14.57 -6.72 15.16
CA ALA A 192 -13.54 -7.69 14.80
C ALA A 192 -12.28 -7.01 14.29
N ALA A 193 -12.42 -5.92 13.52
CA ALA A 193 -11.28 -5.11 13.10
C ALA A 193 -10.58 -4.46 14.30
N LEU A 194 -11.32 -3.81 15.19
CA LEU A 194 -10.76 -3.20 16.39
C LEU A 194 -10.05 -4.24 17.26
N ALA A 195 -10.67 -5.40 17.49
CA ALA A 195 -10.08 -6.50 18.24
C ALA A 195 -8.81 -7.04 17.57
N SER A 196 -8.73 -7.05 16.25
CA SER A 196 -7.53 -7.50 15.52
C SER A 196 -6.36 -6.53 15.63
N LEU A 197 -6.64 -5.25 15.84
CA LEU A 197 -5.66 -4.15 15.83
C LEU A 197 -5.24 -3.71 17.23
N ASP A 198 -5.96 -4.10 18.27
CA ASP A 198 -5.54 -3.90 19.66
C ASP A 198 -4.35 -4.81 20.04
N SER A 199 -3.65 -4.46 21.12
CA SER A 199 -2.45 -5.19 21.55
C SER A 199 -2.73 -6.65 21.93
N ALA A 200 -3.92 -6.95 22.47
CA ALA A 200 -4.28 -8.29 22.90
C ALA A 200 -4.59 -9.21 21.71
N GLY A 201 -5.38 -8.74 20.75
CA GLY A 201 -5.68 -9.48 19.55
C GLY A 201 -4.47 -9.61 18.62
N ALA A 202 -3.64 -8.57 18.50
CA ALA A 202 -2.37 -8.67 17.78
C ALA A 202 -1.45 -9.74 18.42
N ALA A 203 -1.37 -9.81 19.75
CA ALA A 203 -0.63 -10.88 20.43
C ALA A 203 -1.21 -12.27 20.16
N ALA A 204 -2.53 -12.43 20.17
CA ALA A 204 -3.20 -13.70 19.85
C ALA A 204 -3.02 -14.12 18.38
N PHE A 205 -2.98 -13.15 17.46
CA PHE A 205 -2.65 -13.36 16.06
C PHE A 205 -1.18 -13.80 15.91
N ASN A 206 -0.25 -13.10 16.56
CA ASN A 206 1.18 -13.38 16.52
C ASN A 206 1.54 -14.76 17.07
N ALA A 207 0.81 -15.25 18.08
CA ALA A 207 1.00 -16.59 18.61
C ALA A 207 0.71 -17.69 17.57
N ARG A 208 -0.15 -17.42 16.59
CA ARG A 208 -0.52 -18.36 15.50
C ARG A 208 0.29 -18.16 14.23
N TYR A 209 0.68 -16.92 13.94
CA TYR A 209 1.34 -16.52 12.69
C TYR A 209 2.66 -15.75 12.97
N PRO A 210 3.65 -16.36 13.65
CA PRO A 210 4.81 -15.65 14.18
C PRO A 210 5.87 -15.26 13.13
N GLU A 211 5.72 -15.69 11.88
CA GLU A 211 6.72 -15.54 10.84
C GLU A 211 7.10 -14.08 10.61
N GLY A 212 8.41 -13.80 10.63
CA GLY A 212 8.96 -12.47 10.40
C GLY A 212 8.88 -11.52 11.59
N LEU A 213 8.27 -11.88 12.72
CA LEU A 213 8.25 -11.00 13.91
C LEU A 213 9.65 -10.80 14.52
N PRO A 214 9.93 -9.63 15.11
CA PRO A 214 11.17 -9.39 15.84
C PRO A 214 11.19 -10.12 17.19
N ALA A 215 12.35 -10.63 17.59
CA ALA A 215 12.54 -11.28 18.90
C ALA A 215 12.63 -10.29 20.07
N SER A 216 12.85 -9.01 19.78
CA SER A 216 12.92 -7.92 20.75
C SER A 216 11.96 -6.80 20.35
N ALA A 217 11.43 -6.05 21.33
CA ALA A 217 10.34 -5.10 21.14
C ALA A 217 10.48 -4.12 19.95
N CYS A 218 11.68 -3.63 19.65
CA CYS A 218 11.95 -2.73 18.52
C CYS A 218 13.03 -3.26 17.57
N GLY A 219 13.23 -4.58 17.55
CA GLY A 219 14.25 -5.23 16.74
C GLY A 219 13.81 -5.45 15.30
N GLN A 220 14.65 -6.19 14.55
CA GLN A 220 14.26 -6.75 13.26
C GLN A 220 13.85 -8.21 13.44
N GLY A 221 13.05 -8.73 12.50
CA GLY A 221 12.68 -10.14 12.45
C GLY A 221 13.51 -10.92 11.44
N ALA A 222 13.19 -12.21 11.28
CA ALA A 222 13.82 -13.03 10.26
C ALA A 222 13.52 -12.49 8.85
N ALA A 223 14.56 -12.20 8.07
CA ALA A 223 14.43 -11.67 6.71
C ALA A 223 13.75 -12.64 5.73
N SER A 224 13.81 -13.95 6.02
CA SER A 224 13.10 -14.97 5.26
C SER A 224 12.68 -16.14 6.15
N VAL A 225 11.45 -16.61 5.95
CA VAL A 225 10.86 -17.76 6.66
C VAL A 225 10.06 -18.57 5.64
N ARG A 226 10.28 -19.89 5.58
CA ARG A 226 9.59 -20.82 4.66
C ARG A 226 9.60 -20.38 3.18
N GLY A 227 10.71 -19.79 2.73
CA GLY A 227 10.86 -19.33 1.34
C GLY A 227 10.07 -18.07 0.99
N VAL A 228 9.52 -17.36 1.98
CA VAL A 228 8.93 -16.02 1.86
C VAL A 228 9.93 -15.00 2.40
N ARG A 229 10.10 -13.84 1.73
CA ARG A 229 10.89 -12.72 2.27
C ARG A 229 10.01 -11.70 2.99
N TYR A 230 10.51 -11.13 4.09
CA TYR A 230 9.77 -10.22 4.95
C TYR A 230 10.47 -8.86 5.05
N TYR A 231 9.73 -7.79 4.81
CA TYR A 231 10.20 -6.41 4.90
C TYR A 231 9.20 -5.54 5.66
N SER A 232 9.68 -4.47 6.28
CA SER A 232 8.79 -3.43 6.81
C SER A 232 9.33 -2.01 6.60
N MET A 233 8.40 -1.07 6.54
CA MET A 233 8.64 0.37 6.53
C MET A 233 7.58 1.09 7.36
N GLY A 234 7.86 2.32 7.77
CA GLY A 234 6.87 3.17 8.45
C GLY A 234 7.34 4.60 8.72
N GLY A 235 6.39 5.44 9.11
CA GLY A 235 6.58 6.82 9.50
C GLY A 235 6.61 7.07 11.01
N THR A 236 7.09 8.24 11.41
CA THR A 236 7.08 8.71 12.81
C THR A 236 6.75 10.19 12.96
N SER A 237 5.99 10.77 12.02
CA SER A 237 5.65 12.19 12.02
C SER A 237 4.14 12.39 11.93
N PRO A 238 3.39 12.29 13.05
CA PRO A 238 1.93 12.37 13.05
C PRO A 238 1.38 13.70 12.48
N LEU A 239 2.17 14.77 12.60
CA LEU A 239 1.93 16.05 11.95
C LEU A 239 3.02 16.25 10.89
N SER A 240 2.63 16.30 9.62
CA SER A 240 3.51 16.40 8.46
C SER A 240 3.14 17.56 7.53
N ASN A 241 1.85 17.93 7.41
CA ASN A 241 1.36 18.96 6.52
C ASN A 241 0.18 19.76 7.12
N ALA A 242 0.39 21.05 7.37
CA ALA A 242 -0.63 21.94 7.94
C ALA A 242 -1.85 22.20 7.02
N PHE A 243 -1.77 21.85 5.73
CA PHE A 243 -2.86 21.99 4.77
C PHE A 243 -3.64 20.68 4.56
N ASP A 244 -3.16 19.57 5.12
CA ASP A 244 -3.91 18.32 5.14
C ASP A 244 -4.78 18.27 6.42
N PRO A 245 -6.12 18.30 6.32
CA PRO A 245 -6.97 18.25 7.51
C PRO A 245 -6.87 16.92 8.27
N SER A 246 -6.39 15.85 7.63
CA SER A 246 -6.22 14.54 8.26
C SER A 246 -5.10 14.52 9.30
N ASP A 247 -4.13 15.44 9.21
CA ASP A 247 -3.08 15.61 10.22
C ASP A 247 -3.63 15.88 11.61
N LEU A 248 -4.76 16.59 11.72
CA LEU A 248 -5.39 16.81 13.02
C LEU A 248 -5.84 15.51 13.68
N LEU A 249 -6.35 14.58 12.88
CA LEU A 249 -6.74 13.25 13.36
C LEU A 249 -5.50 12.42 13.75
N MET A 250 -4.45 12.46 12.93
CA MET A 250 -3.18 11.77 13.23
C MET A 250 -2.52 12.32 14.50
N GLY A 251 -2.51 13.64 14.67
CA GLY A 251 -2.03 14.30 15.88
C GLY A 251 -2.86 13.95 17.13
N ALA A 252 -4.19 13.82 16.99
CA ALA A 252 -5.04 13.36 18.09
C ALA A 252 -4.77 11.90 18.47
N GLY A 253 -4.58 11.03 17.48
CA GLY A 253 -4.19 9.63 17.70
C GLY A 253 -2.82 9.48 18.37
N ALA A 254 -1.86 10.35 18.01
CA ALA A 254 -0.53 10.38 18.62
C ALA A 254 -0.55 10.56 20.15
N LEU A 255 -1.61 11.18 20.71
CA LEU A 255 -1.76 11.37 22.16
C LEU A 255 -1.81 10.05 22.94
N PHE A 256 -2.27 8.95 22.31
CA PHE A 256 -2.29 7.62 22.94
C PHE A 256 -0.88 7.00 23.11
N PHE A 257 0.12 7.55 22.42
CA PHE A 257 1.49 7.01 22.43
C PHE A 257 2.43 7.72 23.42
N GLY A 258 1.99 8.80 24.05
CA GLY A 258 2.84 9.59 24.95
C GLY A 258 4.07 10.12 24.22
N PHE A 259 5.26 9.66 24.62
CA PHE A 259 6.54 10.05 24.01
C PHE A 259 7.10 9.02 23.00
N GLU A 260 6.37 7.94 22.73
CA GLU A 260 6.82 6.95 21.75
C GLU A 260 6.67 7.48 20.32
N ALA A 261 7.69 7.23 19.50
CA ALA A 261 7.64 7.55 18.08
C ALA A 261 6.51 6.75 17.39
N ASN A 262 5.67 7.44 16.61
CA ASN A 262 4.47 6.87 15.98
C ASN A 262 4.08 7.70 14.76
N ASP A 263 3.24 7.13 13.89
CA ASP A 263 2.70 7.78 12.69
C ASP A 263 1.31 8.44 12.92
N GLY A 264 0.83 8.46 14.17
CA GLY A 264 -0.50 8.91 14.58
C GLY A 264 -1.46 7.76 14.92
N LEU A 265 -1.25 6.56 14.37
CA LEU A 265 -2.10 5.39 14.61
C LEU A 265 -1.31 4.14 15.02
N VAL A 266 -0.04 4.05 14.67
CA VAL A 266 0.83 2.89 14.92
C VAL A 266 2.17 3.36 15.45
N GLY A 267 2.64 2.70 16.52
CA GLY A 267 3.95 2.97 17.09
C GLY A 267 5.05 2.40 16.21
N ARG A 268 6.18 3.12 16.10
CA ARG A 268 7.37 2.74 15.33
C ARG A 268 7.71 1.26 15.48
N CYS A 269 7.92 0.81 16.71
CA CYS A 269 8.33 -0.56 17.01
C CYS A 269 7.25 -1.61 16.67
N SER A 270 5.96 -1.25 16.80
CA SER A 270 4.85 -2.13 16.41
C SER A 270 4.83 -2.40 14.90
N SER A 271 5.40 -1.50 14.09
CA SER A 271 5.52 -1.65 12.63
C SER A 271 6.57 -2.66 12.16
N HIS A 272 7.42 -3.17 13.06
CA HIS A 272 8.59 -3.96 12.65
C HIS A 272 8.22 -5.37 12.21
N LEU A 273 8.67 -5.74 11.01
CA LEU A 273 8.54 -7.08 10.45
C LEU A 273 9.70 -7.38 9.51
N GLY A 274 10.32 -8.54 9.69
CA GLY A 274 11.44 -8.99 8.87
C GLY A 274 12.57 -7.98 8.83
N SER A 275 13.07 -7.70 7.63
CA SER A 275 14.07 -6.64 7.41
C SER A 275 13.40 -5.27 7.42
N VAL A 276 13.66 -4.49 8.47
CA VAL A 276 13.18 -3.10 8.58
C VAL A 276 13.99 -2.25 7.62
N ILE A 277 13.37 -1.79 6.54
CA ILE A 277 14.04 -0.95 5.52
C ILE A 277 14.23 0.47 6.05
N ARG A 278 13.17 1.02 6.65
CA ARG A 278 13.18 2.30 7.35
C ARG A 278 11.87 2.49 8.12
N ASP A 279 11.98 2.90 9.37
CA ASP A 279 10.90 2.99 10.35
C ASP A 279 10.71 4.42 10.91
N ASP A 280 11.32 5.41 10.26
CA ASP A 280 11.37 6.81 10.70
C ASP A 280 11.18 7.80 9.55
N TYR A 281 10.39 7.42 8.53
CA TYR A 281 10.00 8.42 7.53
C TYR A 281 9.24 9.57 8.22
N ALA A 282 9.43 10.78 7.71
CA ALA A 282 8.68 11.95 8.16
C ALA A 282 7.27 11.93 7.55
N TRP A 283 6.52 10.88 7.86
CA TRP A 283 5.18 10.57 7.39
C TRP A 283 4.27 10.31 8.59
N ASN A 284 3.03 10.77 8.49
CA ASN A 284 1.93 10.24 9.29
C ASN A 284 1.38 8.96 8.62
N HIS A 285 0.37 8.34 9.23
CA HIS A 285 -0.16 7.06 8.76
C HIS A 285 -0.81 7.13 7.36
N LEU A 286 -1.30 8.29 6.94
CA LEU A 286 -1.94 8.47 5.63
C LEU A 286 -0.92 8.86 4.54
N ASP A 287 0.11 9.63 4.91
CA ASP A 287 1.23 9.93 4.03
C ASP A 287 1.87 8.64 3.47
N GLU A 288 1.89 7.55 4.24
CA GLU A 288 2.45 6.25 3.85
C GLU A 288 1.82 5.64 2.58
N VAL A 289 0.58 6.02 2.28
CA VAL A 289 -0.14 5.67 1.05
C VAL A 289 -0.41 6.89 0.16
N ASN A 290 0.37 7.94 0.38
CA ASN A 290 0.33 9.21 -0.35
C ASN A 290 -1.02 9.94 -0.20
N GLN A 291 -1.70 9.74 0.92
CA GLN A 291 -2.93 10.41 1.29
C GLN A 291 -2.62 11.63 2.18
N VAL A 292 -3.41 12.70 2.10
CA VAL A 292 -4.57 12.90 1.21
C VAL A 292 -4.14 13.58 -0.10
N ALA A 293 -4.47 12.97 -1.25
CA ALA A 293 -4.17 13.51 -2.58
C ALA A 293 -2.70 13.95 -2.79
N GLY A 294 -1.75 13.26 -2.16
CA GLY A 294 -0.32 13.53 -2.23
C GLY A 294 0.16 14.72 -1.39
N LEU A 295 -0.72 15.32 -0.58
CA LEU A 295 -0.31 16.31 0.42
C LEU A 295 0.52 15.61 1.49
N ARG A 296 1.73 16.11 1.69
CA ARG A 296 2.71 15.60 2.66
C ARG A 296 3.72 16.69 2.97
N GLY A 297 4.58 16.49 3.97
CA GLY A 297 5.63 17.47 4.28
C GLY A 297 6.54 17.79 3.08
N LEU A 298 6.89 19.08 2.90
CA LEU A 298 7.59 19.60 1.72
C LEU A 298 8.96 18.98 1.44
N PHE A 299 9.65 18.50 2.47
CA PHE A 299 11.00 17.93 2.39
C PHE A 299 11.06 16.44 2.75
N THR A 300 9.91 15.78 2.75
CA THR A 300 9.81 14.35 3.06
C THR A 300 10.06 13.54 1.80
N SER A 301 10.37 12.25 1.95
CA SER A 301 10.44 11.35 0.80
C SER A 301 9.05 11.23 0.14
N SER A 302 9.02 11.13 -1.18
CA SER A 302 7.78 10.82 -1.91
C SER A 302 7.41 9.36 -1.68
N PRO A 303 6.21 9.05 -1.15
CA PRO A 303 5.78 7.66 -0.97
C PRO A 303 5.82 6.88 -2.29
N PRO A 304 5.27 7.36 -3.42
CA PRO A 304 5.42 6.66 -4.71
C PRO A 304 6.87 6.36 -5.09
N SER A 305 7.80 7.28 -4.82
CA SER A 305 9.23 7.07 -5.08
C SER A 305 9.83 5.97 -4.18
N VAL A 306 9.40 5.90 -2.92
CA VAL A 306 9.82 4.84 -1.98
C VAL A 306 9.28 3.48 -2.40
N TYR A 307 8.01 3.37 -2.81
CA TYR A 307 7.47 2.13 -3.38
C TYR A 307 8.23 1.72 -4.64
N ARG A 308 8.54 2.65 -5.55
CA ARG A 308 9.35 2.36 -6.75
C ARG A 308 10.74 1.82 -6.37
N ALA A 309 11.42 2.46 -5.43
CA ALA A 309 12.73 2.01 -4.95
C ALA A 309 12.67 0.63 -4.29
N HIS A 310 11.58 0.33 -3.58
CA HIS A 310 11.36 -0.99 -3.00
C HIS A 310 11.08 -2.07 -4.04
N LEU A 311 10.27 -1.81 -5.08
CA LEU A 311 10.09 -2.77 -6.16
C LEU A 311 11.41 -3.05 -6.90
N ASN A 312 12.26 -2.04 -7.08
CA ASN A 312 13.62 -2.26 -7.60
C ASN A 312 14.46 -3.13 -6.65
N ARG A 313 14.33 -2.96 -5.33
CA ARG A 313 14.95 -3.86 -4.33
C ARG A 313 14.46 -5.32 -4.50
N LEU A 314 13.16 -5.53 -4.67
CA LEU A 314 12.59 -6.86 -4.89
C LEU A 314 13.10 -7.48 -6.21
N LYS A 315 13.09 -6.71 -7.30
CA LYS A 315 13.64 -7.09 -8.62
C LYS A 315 15.09 -7.55 -8.49
N ASN A 316 15.94 -6.75 -7.87
CA ASN A 316 17.37 -7.06 -7.68
C ASN A 316 17.61 -8.28 -6.77
N ALA A 317 16.62 -8.63 -5.96
CA ALA A 317 16.66 -9.81 -5.12
C ALA A 317 16.08 -11.08 -5.81
N GLY A 318 15.71 -10.98 -7.09
CA GLY A 318 15.15 -12.08 -7.90
C GLY A 318 13.67 -12.37 -7.63
N LEU A 319 12.96 -11.43 -7.02
CA LEU A 319 11.53 -11.50 -6.70
C LEU A 319 10.69 -10.76 -7.73
#